data_AF-A0A5E4J3C5-F1
#
_entry.id   AF-A0A5E4J3C5-F1
#
_cell.length_a   1.000
_cell.length_b   1.000
_cell.length_c   1.000
_cell.angle_alpha   90.00
_cell.angle_beta   90.00
_cell.angle_gamma   90.00
#
_symmetry.space_group_name_H-M   'P 1'
#
loop_
_entity.id
_entity.type
_entity.pdbx_description
1 polymer ?
#
loop_
_entity_poly.entity_id
_entity_poly.type
_entity_poly.pdbx_seq_one_letter_code
_entity_poly.pdbx_strand_id
1 'polypeptide(L)'
;MPLIAKYKSHPFIINSKMKVINLEAHRQALADYLGFESKEIAFCSARINNITTLQARDVLYLVGTAEEIEAGIRGYFEHNLGVLDTEFICSLARLEPLDARVVQRLCELLNEDIATDLLNDALLGIVRRCGDQKSLIDAAVAEVNWGEFLAEDGRESAEGDFLIYRFRKGRCSDIDY
;
A
#
# COMPACT_ATOMS: atom_id res chain seq x y z
N MET A 1 -11.21 3.22 -15.70
CA MET A 1 -9.81 3.19 -16.18
C MET A 1 -8.96 2.87 -14.95
N PRO A 2 -8.12 1.83 -14.93
CA PRO A 2 -7.31 1.58 -13.74
C PRO A 2 -6.15 2.57 -13.71
N LEU A 3 -6.15 3.45 -12.70
CA LEU A 3 -5.09 4.41 -12.40
C LEU A 3 -3.96 3.67 -11.67
N ILE A 4 -3.07 3.01 -12.42
CA ILE A 4 -1.78 2.56 -11.87
C ILE A 4 -0.75 3.63 -12.25
N ALA A 5 -0.59 4.60 -11.36
CA ALA A 5 0.50 5.56 -11.42
C ALA A 5 1.82 4.81 -11.20
N LYS A 6 2.79 5.03 -12.10
CA LYS A 6 4.15 4.50 -12.01
C LYS A 6 4.83 5.02 -10.73
N TYR A 7 4.95 4.17 -9.70
CA TYR A 7 5.59 4.54 -8.44
C TYR A 7 7.12 4.59 -8.55
N LYS A 8 7.71 5.71 -8.14
CA LYS A 8 9.12 5.81 -7.74
C LYS A 8 9.20 5.58 -6.22
N SER A 9 9.81 4.47 -5.82
CA SER A 9 10.03 4.10 -4.42
C SER A 9 10.85 5.18 -3.69
N HIS A 10 10.28 5.77 -2.64
CA HIS A 10 11.01 6.53 -1.63
C HIS A 10 11.05 5.69 -0.35
N PRO A 11 12.24 5.43 0.24
CA PRO A 11 12.34 4.68 1.49
C PRO A 11 11.93 5.58 2.66
N PHE A 12 11.03 5.12 3.53
CA PHE A 12 10.77 5.78 4.82
C PHE A 12 10.75 4.78 5.96
N ILE A 13 11.41 5.18 7.06
CA ILE A 13 11.56 4.49 8.34
C ILE A 13 10.72 5.25 9.38
N ILE A 14 10.04 4.56 10.33
CA ILE A 14 10.04 4.84 11.80
C ILE A 14 8.96 4.01 12.58
N ASN A 15 9.45 3.34 13.65
CA ASN A 15 8.91 2.92 14.96
C ASN A 15 7.66 2.00 15.17
N SER A 16 7.97 0.72 15.43
CA SER A 16 7.85 -0.02 16.72
C SER A 16 6.48 -0.25 17.41
N LYS A 17 5.75 -1.25 16.91
CA LYS A 17 5.35 -2.47 17.66
C LYS A 17 5.41 -3.68 16.71
N MET A 18 6.62 -4.13 16.39
CA MET A 18 6.80 -5.29 15.51
C MET A 18 6.31 -6.55 16.22
N LYS A 19 5.18 -7.12 15.77
CA LYS A 19 4.98 -8.58 15.87
C LYS A 19 6.26 -9.21 15.30
N VAL A 20 6.82 -10.21 15.98
CA VAL A 20 7.98 -10.93 15.46
C VAL A 20 7.52 -11.67 14.20
N ILE A 21 7.72 -11.05 13.05
CA ILE A 21 7.38 -11.64 11.76
C ILE A 21 8.31 -12.83 11.57
N ASN A 22 7.73 -14.02 11.46
CA ASN A 22 8.49 -15.23 11.14
C ASN A 22 8.85 -15.21 9.66
N LEU A 23 9.93 -14.51 9.33
CA LEU A 23 10.44 -14.34 7.97
C LEU A 23 10.73 -15.69 7.29
N GLU A 24 11.16 -16.68 8.05
CA GLU A 24 11.45 -18.01 7.53
C GLU A 24 10.17 -18.72 7.06
N ALA A 25 9.06 -18.58 7.79
CA ALA A 25 7.77 -19.13 7.37
C ALA A 25 7.26 -18.47 6.08
N HIS A 26 7.42 -17.15 5.93
CA HIS A 26 7.07 -16.42 4.70
C HIS A 26 7.89 -16.92 3.51
N ARG A 27 9.19 -17.12 3.73
CA ARG A 27 10.10 -17.64 2.72
C ARG A 27 9.72 -19.05 2.29
N GLN A 28 9.40 -19.91 3.25
CA GLN A 28 8.99 -21.27 2.97
C GLN A 28 7.67 -21.30 2.18
N ALA A 29 6.67 -20.51 2.58
CA ALA A 29 5.40 -20.41 1.84
C ALA A 29 5.61 -19.98 0.37
N LEU A 30 6.48 -18.99 0.12
CA LEU A 30 6.79 -18.59 -1.25
C LEU A 30 7.52 -19.70 -2.02
N ALA A 31 8.44 -20.40 -1.36
CA ALA A 31 9.18 -21.49 -1.97
C ALA A 31 8.25 -22.64 -2.38
N ASP A 32 7.32 -23.02 -1.49
CA ASP A 32 6.33 -24.07 -1.72
C ASP A 32 5.40 -23.69 -2.89
N TYR A 33 4.88 -22.45 -2.89
CA TYR A 33 4.05 -21.93 -3.97
C TYR A 33 4.75 -21.95 -5.35
N LEU A 34 6.04 -21.58 -5.39
CA LEU A 34 6.82 -21.53 -6.64
C LEU A 34 7.42 -22.89 -7.03
N GLY A 35 7.38 -23.89 -6.14
CA GLY A 35 8.09 -25.16 -6.31
C GLY A 35 9.61 -25.02 -6.32
N PHE A 36 10.16 -24.06 -5.56
CA PHE A 36 11.60 -23.83 -5.41
C PHE A 36 12.10 -24.29 -4.03
N GLU A 37 13.41 -24.41 -3.87
CA GLU A 37 13.99 -24.55 -2.54
C GLU A 37 14.00 -23.19 -1.82
N SER A 38 13.72 -23.16 -0.51
CA SER A 38 13.67 -21.91 0.27
C SER A 38 14.98 -21.11 0.25
N LYS A 39 16.12 -21.77 0.03
CA LYS A 39 17.43 -21.11 -0.15
C LYS A 39 17.55 -20.30 -1.45
N GLU A 40 16.67 -20.56 -2.43
CA GLU A 40 16.61 -19.82 -3.71
C GLU A 40 15.81 -18.51 -3.58
N ILE A 41 15.16 -18.31 -2.45
CA ILE A 41 14.38 -17.11 -2.14
C ILE A 41 15.23 -16.16 -1.28
N ALA A 42 15.45 -14.95 -1.78
CA ALA A 42 16.17 -13.90 -1.07
C ALA A 42 15.19 -12.96 -0.33
N PHE A 43 15.60 -12.47 0.83
CA PHE A 43 14.90 -11.40 1.53
C PHE A 43 15.34 -10.04 1.00
N CYS A 44 14.39 -9.16 0.72
CA CYS A 44 14.71 -7.76 0.49
C CYS A 44 14.72 -7.01 1.83
N SER A 45 15.70 -6.12 2.03
CA SER A 45 15.79 -5.35 3.27
C SER A 45 14.74 -4.24 3.30
N ALA A 46 14.47 -3.64 2.15
CA ALA A 46 13.34 -2.76 1.95
C ALA A 46 12.01 -3.54 1.97
N ARG A 47 11.07 -3.07 2.79
CA ARG A 47 9.69 -3.54 2.81
C ARG A 47 8.79 -2.57 2.05
N ILE A 48 7.93 -3.10 1.21
CA ILE A 48 6.95 -2.30 0.47
C ILE A 48 5.68 -2.24 1.29
N ASN A 49 5.30 -1.03 1.72
CA ASN A 49 4.17 -0.80 2.62
C ASN A 49 4.24 -1.66 3.90
N ASN A 50 5.46 -1.88 4.42
CA ASN A 50 5.73 -2.78 5.56
C ASN A 50 5.39 -4.27 5.35
N ILE A 51 5.02 -4.68 4.15
CA ILE A 51 4.78 -6.09 3.80
C ILE A 51 6.12 -6.77 3.48
N THR A 52 6.27 -8.02 3.91
CA THR A 52 7.50 -8.80 3.66
C THR A 52 7.71 -8.94 2.16
N THR A 53 8.85 -8.42 1.69
CA THR A 53 9.22 -8.45 0.28
C THR A 53 10.31 -9.49 0.07
N LEU A 54 10.05 -10.44 -0.81
CA LEU A 54 10.93 -11.56 -1.14
C LEU A 54 11.27 -11.53 -2.63
N GLN A 55 12.44 -12.02 -2.98
CA GLN A 55 12.86 -12.16 -4.37
C GLN A 55 13.04 -13.64 -4.71
N ALA A 56 12.40 -14.06 -5.79
CA ALA A 56 12.68 -15.32 -6.46
C ALA A 56 13.11 -15.03 -7.90
N ARG A 57 14.34 -15.39 -8.26
CA ARG A 57 14.95 -15.06 -9.56
C ARG A 57 14.96 -13.55 -9.82
N ASP A 58 14.28 -13.06 -10.85
CA ASP A 58 14.17 -11.66 -11.27
C ASP A 58 12.80 -11.05 -10.92
N VAL A 59 12.07 -11.64 -9.98
CA VAL A 59 10.73 -11.21 -9.57
C VAL A 59 10.66 -11.00 -8.07
N LEU A 60 10.01 -9.90 -7.70
CA LEU A 60 9.70 -9.53 -6.34
C LEU A 60 8.27 -9.94 -6.00
N TYR A 61 8.12 -10.49 -4.82
CA TYR A 61 6.86 -10.96 -4.27
C TYR A 61 6.59 -10.27 -2.93
N LEU A 62 5.33 -9.92 -2.71
CA LEU A 62 4.83 -9.53 -1.41
C LEU A 62 4.19 -10.75 -0.78
N VAL A 63 4.61 -11.07 0.44
CA VAL A 63 4.12 -12.23 1.18
C VAL A 63 3.72 -11.78 2.57
N GLY A 64 2.56 -12.23 3.03
CA GLY A 64 2.07 -11.92 4.37
C GLY A 64 0.77 -12.64 4.66
N THR A 65 0.45 -12.76 5.93
CA THR A 65 -0.89 -13.15 6.40
C THR A 65 -1.92 -12.08 6.03
N ALA A 66 -3.21 -12.42 6.01
CA ALA A 66 -4.27 -11.45 5.73
C ALA A 66 -4.18 -10.19 6.63
N GLU A 67 -3.84 -10.35 7.91
CA GLU A 67 -3.62 -9.23 8.84
C GLU A 67 -2.45 -8.33 8.44
N GLU A 68 -1.33 -8.91 7.99
CA GLU A 68 -0.15 -8.16 7.56
C GLU A 68 -0.40 -7.42 6.25
N ILE A 69 -1.14 -8.03 5.33
CA ILE A 69 -1.54 -7.42 4.06
C ILE A 69 -2.48 -6.25 4.32
N GLU A 70 -3.54 -6.44 5.11
CA GLU A 70 -4.46 -5.36 5.46
C GLU A 70 -3.74 -4.20 6.15
N ALA A 71 -2.85 -4.50 7.10
CA ALA A 71 -2.04 -3.48 7.77
C ALA A 71 -1.13 -2.71 6.80
N GLY A 72 -0.57 -3.38 5.78
CA GLY A 72 0.23 -2.74 4.75
C GLY A 72 -0.59 -1.82 3.85
N ILE A 73 -1.77 -2.26 3.39
CA ILE A 73 -2.69 -1.43 2.59
C ILE A 73 -3.18 -0.23 3.40
N ARG A 74 -3.52 -0.44 4.66
CA ARG A 74 -3.89 0.63 5.60
C ARG A 74 -2.78 1.67 5.73
N GLY A 75 -1.54 1.22 5.97
CA GLY A 75 -0.37 2.09 6.07
C GLY A 75 -0.14 2.89 4.79
N TYR A 76 -0.42 2.33 3.62
CA TYR A 76 -0.37 3.09 2.37
C TYR A 76 -1.37 4.27 2.38
N PHE A 77 -2.64 4.03 2.72
CA PHE A 77 -3.64 5.11 2.72
C PHE A 77 -3.43 6.14 3.82
N GLU A 78 -2.87 5.77 4.97
CA GLU A 78 -2.47 6.71 6.02
C GLU A 78 -1.54 7.82 5.53
N HIS A 79 -0.76 7.53 4.48
CA HIS A 79 0.23 8.44 3.91
C HIS A 79 -0.13 8.97 2.52
N ASN A 80 -1.14 8.41 1.85
CA ASN A 80 -1.45 8.71 0.45
C ASN A 80 -2.95 9.00 0.22
N LEU A 81 -3.60 9.75 1.12
CA LEU A 81 -5.05 10.02 1.03
C LEU A 81 -5.47 10.74 -0.27
N GLY A 82 -4.63 11.57 -0.87
CA GLY A 82 -4.95 12.26 -2.12
C GLY A 82 -4.88 11.39 -3.37
N VAL A 83 -4.59 10.08 -3.25
CA VAL A 83 -4.90 9.11 -4.31
C VAL A 83 -6.38 8.71 -4.33
N LEU A 84 -7.12 9.01 -3.27
CA LEU A 84 -8.55 8.74 -3.19
C LEU A 84 -9.34 9.78 -3.98
N ASP A 85 -10.47 9.33 -4.53
CA ASP A 85 -11.39 10.21 -5.23
C ASP A 85 -11.95 11.29 -4.28
N THR A 86 -12.18 12.49 -4.80
CA THR A 86 -12.65 13.62 -3.97
C THR A 86 -14.06 13.41 -3.44
N GLU A 87 -14.96 12.82 -4.22
CA GLU A 87 -16.30 12.44 -3.79
C GLU A 87 -16.23 11.37 -2.69
N PHE A 88 -15.29 10.43 -2.82
CA PHE A 88 -15.01 9.42 -1.80
C PHE A 88 -14.55 10.06 -0.48
N ILE A 89 -13.57 10.98 -0.53
CA ILE A 89 -13.08 11.69 0.66
C ILE A 89 -14.20 12.49 1.31
N CYS A 90 -14.94 13.29 0.54
CA CYS A 90 -16.00 14.14 1.08
C CYS A 90 -17.14 13.34 1.73
N SER A 91 -17.52 12.19 1.15
CA SER A 91 -18.62 11.37 1.67
C SER A 91 -18.27 10.62 2.96
N LEU A 92 -17.01 10.17 3.10
CA LEU A 92 -16.59 9.31 4.21
C LEU A 92 -15.83 10.02 5.32
N ALA A 93 -15.13 11.12 5.02
CA ALA A 93 -14.44 11.92 6.03
C ALA A 93 -15.40 12.72 6.92
N ARG A 94 -16.71 12.72 6.65
CA ARG A 94 -17.76 13.41 7.44
C ARG A 94 -17.41 14.87 7.71
N LEU A 95 -16.88 15.55 6.69
CA LEU A 95 -16.49 16.94 6.80
C LEU A 95 -17.72 17.84 6.96
N GLU A 96 -17.57 18.89 7.77
CA GLU A 96 -18.55 19.97 7.80
C GLU A 96 -18.67 20.62 6.41
N PRO A 97 -19.84 21.18 6.03
CA PRO A 97 -20.09 21.67 4.68
C PRO A 97 -19.08 22.71 4.16
N LEU A 98 -18.49 23.51 5.06
CA LEU A 98 -17.46 24.49 4.69
C LEU A 98 -16.14 23.81 4.33
N ASP A 99 -15.71 22.83 5.12
CA ASP A 99 -14.47 22.08 4.91
C ASP A 99 -14.56 21.18 3.68
N ALA A 100 -15.72 20.57 3.45
CA ALA A 100 -16.00 19.78 2.24
C ALA A 100 -15.85 20.64 0.96
N ARG A 101 -16.32 21.89 0.98
CA ARG A 101 -16.15 22.83 -0.15
C ARG A 101 -14.69 23.22 -0.36
N VAL A 102 -13.91 23.37 0.71
CA VAL A 102 -12.47 23.65 0.61
C VAL A 102 -11.73 22.47 0.00
N VAL A 103 -12.03 21.25 0.44
CA VAL A 103 -11.46 20.01 -0.13
C VAL A 103 -11.82 19.88 -1.61
N GLN A 104 -13.10 20.03 -1.96
CA GLN A 104 -13.54 19.99 -3.35
C GLN A 104 -12.83 21.02 -4.21
N ARG A 105 -12.69 22.25 -3.71
CA ARG A 105 -12.01 23.32 -4.44
C ARG A 105 -10.51 23.08 -4.61
N LEU A 106 -9.85 22.50 -3.61
CA LEU A 106 -8.43 22.13 -3.70
C LEU A 106 -8.20 21.04 -4.74
N CYS A 107 -9.06 20.02 -4.77
CA CYS A 107 -8.98 18.96 -5.77
C CYS A 107 -9.26 19.47 -7.20
N GLU A 108 -10.23 20.38 -7.38
CA GLU A 108 -10.51 21.02 -8.68
C GLU A 108 -9.33 21.84 -9.20
N LEU A 109 -8.69 22.65 -8.34
CA LEU A 109 -7.58 23.53 -8.72
C LEU A 109 -6.29 22.77 -9.07
N LEU A 110 -6.14 21.55 -8.55
CA LEU A 110 -4.90 20.78 -8.63
C LEU A 110 -4.98 19.57 -9.57
N ASN A 111 -6.13 19.38 -10.23
CA ASN A 111 -6.29 18.48 -11.37
C ASN A 111 -5.45 18.90 -12.61
N GLU A 112 -4.77 20.05 -12.54
CA GLU A 112 -3.92 20.63 -13.60
C GLU A 112 -2.39 20.43 -13.36
N ASP A 113 -1.96 19.23 -12.93
CA ASP A 113 -0.57 18.74 -13.04
C ASP A 113 0.52 19.28 -12.08
N ILE A 114 0.21 19.93 -10.95
CA ILE A 114 1.26 20.44 -10.05
C ILE A 114 0.97 20.12 -8.58
N ALA A 115 1.75 19.17 -8.03
CA ALA A 115 1.92 18.87 -6.60
C ALA A 115 0.88 17.98 -5.89
N THR A 116 0.79 16.71 -6.31
CA THR A 116 0.09 15.64 -5.57
C THR A 116 0.53 15.54 -4.10
N ASP A 117 1.80 15.78 -3.78
CA ASP A 117 2.30 15.74 -2.40
C ASP A 117 1.73 16.88 -1.54
N LEU A 118 1.62 18.09 -2.10
CA LEU A 118 1.03 19.23 -1.42
C LEU A 118 -0.48 19.04 -1.23
N LEU A 119 -1.14 18.41 -2.21
CA LEU A 119 -2.54 17.99 -2.10
C LEU A 119 -2.72 16.94 -0.99
N ASN A 120 -1.86 15.91 -0.96
CA ASN A 120 -1.85 14.89 0.10
C ASN A 120 -1.71 15.54 1.47
N ASP A 121 -0.73 16.42 1.66
CA ASP A 121 -0.49 17.10 2.93
C ASP A 121 -1.64 18.03 3.34
N ALA A 122 -2.22 18.76 2.37
CA ALA A 122 -3.35 19.64 2.61
C ALA A 122 -4.63 18.87 2.96
N LEU A 123 -4.97 17.83 2.19
CA LEU A 123 -6.11 16.95 2.44
C LEU A 123 -5.96 16.22 3.76
N LEU A 124 -4.79 15.61 4.01
CA LEU A 124 -4.47 14.98 5.28
C LEU A 124 -4.57 15.99 6.43
N GLY A 125 -4.11 17.23 6.23
CA GLY A 125 -4.21 18.30 7.22
C GLY A 125 -5.65 18.77 7.50
N ILE A 126 -6.55 18.72 6.52
CA ILE A 126 -7.97 19.05 6.69
C ILE A 126 -8.70 17.88 7.34
N VAL A 127 -8.52 16.66 6.82
CA VAL A 127 -9.13 15.44 7.36
C VAL A 127 -8.66 15.19 8.80
N ARG A 128 -7.38 15.40 9.12
CA ARG A 128 -6.87 15.29 10.51
C ARG A 128 -7.48 16.31 11.47
N ARG A 129 -7.83 17.50 10.99
CA ARG A 129 -8.36 18.58 11.83
C ARG A 129 -9.88 18.52 11.99
N CYS A 130 -10.59 18.11 10.94
CA CYS A 130 -12.02 18.31 10.82
C CYS A 130 -12.80 17.04 10.42
N GLY A 131 -12.13 15.95 10.07
CA GLY A 131 -12.77 14.75 9.54
C GLY A 131 -12.47 13.47 10.31
N ASP A 132 -13.24 12.42 10.01
CA ASP A 132 -13.01 11.07 10.53
C ASP A 132 -12.01 10.32 9.64
N GLN A 133 -10.72 10.59 9.87
CA GLN A 133 -9.63 9.95 9.12
C GLN A 133 -9.67 8.42 9.22
N LYS A 134 -10.06 7.89 10.39
CA LYS A 134 -10.10 6.45 10.61
C LYS A 134 -11.17 5.80 9.73
N SER A 135 -12.39 6.35 9.73
CA SER A 135 -13.47 5.83 8.88
C SER A 135 -13.15 5.94 7.40
N LEU A 136 -12.46 7.01 6.98
CA LEU A 136 -12.01 7.16 5.59
C LEU A 136 -11.01 6.06 5.19
N ILE A 137 -10.01 5.79 6.03
CA ILE A 137 -9.01 4.75 5.76
C ILE A 137 -9.66 3.36 5.83
N ASP A 138 -10.52 3.10 6.82
CA ASP A 138 -11.25 1.83 6.95
C ASP A 138 -12.07 1.53 5.69
N ALA A 139 -12.76 2.54 5.16
CA ALA A 139 -13.53 2.41 3.92
C ALA A 139 -12.63 2.22 2.69
N ALA A 140 -11.53 2.98 2.59
CA ALA A 140 -10.57 2.83 1.48
C ALA A 140 -9.98 1.41 1.45
N VAL A 141 -9.58 0.87 2.61
CA VAL A 141 -9.05 -0.49 2.72
C VAL A 141 -10.10 -1.54 2.33
N ALA A 142 -11.37 -1.31 2.68
CA ALA A 142 -12.46 -2.24 2.40
C ALA A 142 -12.88 -2.31 0.92
N GLU A 143 -12.72 -1.22 0.16
CA GLU A 143 -13.07 -1.19 -1.26
C GLU A 143 -11.95 -1.70 -2.18
N VAL A 144 -10.72 -1.76 -1.68
CA VAL A 144 -9.58 -2.18 -2.50
C VAL A 144 -9.63 -3.68 -2.79
N ASN A 145 -9.52 -4.01 -4.08
CA ASN A 145 -9.14 -5.35 -4.50
C ASN A 145 -7.64 -5.55 -4.27
N TRP A 146 -7.27 -6.41 -3.33
CA TRP A 146 -5.88 -6.59 -2.90
C TRP A 146 -4.98 -7.11 -4.03
N GLY A 147 -5.49 -8.00 -4.87
CA GLY A 147 -4.78 -8.50 -6.05
C GLY A 147 -4.44 -7.37 -7.03
N GLU A 148 -5.43 -6.56 -7.42
CA GLU A 148 -5.22 -5.41 -8.31
C GLU A 148 -4.30 -4.34 -7.71
N PHE A 149 -4.31 -4.20 -6.39
CA PHE A 149 -3.51 -3.22 -5.69
C PHE A 149 -2.05 -3.64 -5.49
N LEU A 150 -1.79 -4.93 -5.23
CA LEU A 150 -0.48 -5.45 -4.83
C LEU A 150 0.23 -6.28 -5.89
N ALA A 151 -0.47 -6.82 -6.90
CA ALA A 151 0.12 -7.69 -7.90
C ALA A 151 0.12 -7.06 -9.29
N GLU A 152 1.24 -7.19 -10.02
CA GLU A 152 1.38 -6.74 -11.41
C GLU A 152 0.35 -7.39 -12.35
N ASP A 153 -0.06 -8.63 -12.05
CA ASP A 153 -1.05 -9.39 -12.79
C ASP A 153 -2.46 -9.31 -12.19
N GLY A 154 -2.64 -8.53 -11.13
CA GLY A 154 -3.91 -8.36 -10.43
C GLY A 154 -4.38 -9.57 -9.64
N ARG A 155 -3.51 -10.58 -9.41
CA ARG A 155 -3.90 -11.85 -8.78
C ARG A 155 -3.39 -11.98 -7.35
N GLU A 156 -4.28 -12.47 -6.51
CA GLU A 156 -3.96 -12.99 -5.20
C GLU A 156 -3.74 -14.51 -5.30
N SER A 157 -2.67 -15.01 -4.69
CA SER A 157 -2.42 -16.43 -4.50
C SER A 157 -2.28 -16.73 -3.01
N ALA A 158 -2.52 -17.98 -2.60
CA ALA A 158 -2.41 -18.39 -1.21
C ALA A 158 -1.61 -19.69 -1.06
N GLU A 159 -0.83 -19.78 0.00
CA GLU A 159 -0.13 -20.99 0.43
C GLU A 159 -0.16 -21.08 1.97
N GLY A 160 -0.88 -22.07 2.51
CA GLY A 160 -1.24 -22.11 3.92
C GLY A 160 -1.99 -20.83 4.35
N ASP A 161 -1.50 -20.18 5.41
CA ASP A 161 -2.06 -18.94 5.95
C ASP A 161 -1.48 -17.66 5.28
N PHE A 162 -0.64 -17.82 4.26
CA PHE A 162 0.05 -16.72 3.59
C PHE A 162 -0.61 -16.37 2.25
N LEU A 163 -0.77 -15.08 2.01
CA LEU A 163 -1.12 -14.50 0.73
C LEU A 163 0.16 -14.08 0.00
N ILE A 164 0.19 -14.33 -1.30
CA ILE A 164 1.36 -14.16 -2.17
C ILE A 164 0.94 -13.35 -3.39
N TYR A 165 1.64 -12.23 -3.60
CA TYR A 165 1.39 -11.31 -4.71
C TYR A 165 2.65 -11.16 -5.55
N ARG A 166 2.51 -11.35 -6.86
CA ARG A 166 3.59 -11.11 -7.82
C ARG A 166 3.71 -9.60 -8.07
N PHE A 167 4.54 -8.93 -7.31
CA PHE A 167 4.58 -7.46 -7.26
C PHE A 167 5.17 -6.83 -8.52
N ARG A 168 6.40 -7.20 -8.91
CA ARG A 168 7.03 -6.72 -10.15
C ARG A 168 8.29 -7.50 -10.51
N LYS A 169 8.74 -7.38 -11.75
CA LYS A 169 10.12 -7.72 -12.11
C LYS A 169 11.11 -6.75 -11.46
N GLY A 170 12.21 -7.28 -10.94
CA GLY A 170 13.26 -6.50 -10.29
C GLY A 170 14.09 -7.34 -9.32
N ARG A 171 15.10 -6.71 -8.74
CA ARG A 171 15.96 -7.28 -7.71
C ARG A 171 15.84 -6.47 -6.42
N CYS A 172 16.11 -7.10 -5.27
CA CYS A 172 16.13 -6.39 -3.98
C CYS A 172 17.09 -5.19 -4.01
N SER A 173 18.22 -5.33 -4.73
CA SER A 173 19.20 -4.25 -4.96
C SER A 173 18.62 -3.01 -5.61
N ASP A 174 17.49 -3.11 -6.30
CA ASP A 174 16.84 -1.97 -6.96
C ASP A 174 15.97 -1.17 -5.98
N ILE A 175 15.79 -1.67 -4.75
CA ILE A 175 14.91 -1.14 -3.70
C ILE A 175 15.70 -0.82 -2.42
N ASP A 176 16.81 -1.50 -2.19
CA ASP A 176 17.72 -1.22 -1.09
C ASP A 176 18.41 0.15 -1.35
N TYR A 177 17.98 1.18 -0.61
CA TYR A 177 18.56 2.54 -0.56
C TYR A 177 19.10 2.82 0.86
#